data_AF-A0A6N7H6X8-F1
#
_entry.id   AF-A0A6N7H6X8-F1
#
_cell.length_a   1.000
_cell.length_b   1.000
_cell.length_c   1.000
_cell.angle_alpha   90.00
_cell.angle_beta   90.00
_cell.angle_gamma   90.00
#
_symmetry.space_group_name_H-M   'P 1'
#
loop_
_entity.id
_entity.type
_entity.pdbx_description
1 polymer ?
#
loop_
_entity_poly.entity_id
_entity_poly.type
_entity_poly.pdbx_seq_one_letter_code
_entity_poly.pdbx_strand_id
1 'polypeptide(L)'
;MLSREEVVAWVAIRYGPRHAEKRASDGGFAFWVDTQPDDYHDGHPNAMTYGNGPCVIVKRTGDVWHLASNPDSLPIYGARSAKELARTMRAAGMNPNIPDETIGGTLADLPDPAARKVDHHAHLVRWLSSNGWQEDAYRIDDRVFAFVVVPTPEISGNGPIFVVKRTAGVWYLGSSPAVHAAAYGARGEAEFYAALLSVVPQADPRQPHDRIPQSYENPF
;
A
#
# COMPACT_ATOMS: atom_id res chain seq x y z
N MET A 1 0.72 -3.31 -22.97
CA MET A 1 1.89 -3.93 -22.34
C MET A 1 2.19 -3.10 -21.10
N LEU A 2 2.42 -3.73 -19.96
CA LEU A 2 2.57 -3.05 -18.68
C LEU A 2 3.75 -2.05 -18.73
N SER A 3 3.49 -0.81 -18.35
CA SER A 3 4.47 0.27 -18.28
C SER A 3 5.24 0.23 -16.95
N ARG A 4 6.38 0.93 -16.92
CA ARG A 4 7.16 1.10 -15.69
C ARG A 4 6.38 1.90 -14.64
N GLU A 5 5.59 2.87 -15.06
CA GLU A 5 4.75 3.70 -14.17
C GLU A 5 3.68 2.86 -13.47
N GLU A 6 2.99 1.97 -14.21
CA GLU A 6 2.03 1.02 -13.63
C GLU A 6 2.68 0.08 -12.61
N VAL A 7 3.91 -0.38 -12.89
CA VAL A 7 4.66 -1.23 -11.96
C VAL A 7 5.08 -0.45 -10.72
N VAL A 8 5.61 0.76 -10.88
CA VAL A 8 5.98 1.61 -9.74
C VAL A 8 4.77 1.95 -8.89
N ALA A 9 3.60 2.17 -9.50
CA ALA A 9 2.35 2.35 -8.77
C ALA A 9 1.97 1.10 -7.97
N TRP A 10 2.05 -0.10 -8.58
CA TRP A 10 1.81 -1.36 -7.87
C TRP A 10 2.82 -1.58 -6.72
N VAL A 11 4.10 -1.29 -6.94
CA VAL A 11 5.16 -1.37 -5.91
C VAL A 11 4.85 -0.39 -4.77
N ALA A 12 4.46 0.84 -5.09
CA ALA A 12 4.12 1.85 -4.10
C ALA A 12 2.93 1.44 -3.23
N ILE A 13 1.93 0.78 -3.84
CA ILE A 13 0.77 0.22 -3.14
C ILE A 13 1.19 -0.91 -2.20
N ARG A 14 2.10 -1.78 -2.64
CA ARG A 14 2.44 -3.03 -1.93
C ARG A 14 3.51 -2.86 -0.86
N TYR A 15 4.55 -2.08 -1.16
CA TYR A 15 5.74 -1.94 -0.32
C TYR A 15 5.94 -0.55 0.25
N GLY A 16 5.08 0.40 -0.15
CA GLY A 16 5.20 1.80 0.21
C GLY A 16 5.86 2.64 -0.90
N PRO A 17 5.58 3.95 -0.94
CA PRO A 17 6.03 4.82 -2.03
C PRO A 17 7.51 5.22 -1.92
N ARG A 18 8.12 5.08 -0.73
CA ARG A 18 9.56 5.34 -0.56
C ARG A 18 10.32 4.28 -1.35
N HIS A 19 11.26 4.72 -2.19
CA HIS A 19 12.06 3.87 -3.08
C HIS A 19 11.27 3.01 -4.09
N ALA A 20 9.97 3.24 -4.31
CA ALA A 20 9.16 2.45 -5.24
C ALA A 20 9.77 2.39 -6.66
N GLU A 21 10.30 3.51 -7.14
CA GLU A 21 11.00 3.60 -8.42
C GLU A 21 12.32 2.81 -8.47
N LYS A 22 13.05 2.76 -7.35
CA LYS A 22 14.34 2.07 -7.23
C LYS A 22 14.18 0.55 -7.13
N ARG A 23 13.09 0.11 -6.51
CA ARG A 23 12.75 -1.31 -6.35
C ARG A 23 12.42 -1.97 -7.70
N ALA A 24 11.89 -1.22 -8.67
CA ALA A 24 11.49 -1.74 -9.96
C ALA A 24 12.60 -1.62 -11.03
N SER A 25 13.19 -2.75 -11.39
CA SER A 25 14.21 -2.86 -12.44
C SER A 25 13.63 -3.46 -13.72
N ASP A 26 13.95 -2.86 -14.87
CA ASP A 26 13.49 -3.34 -16.18
C ASP A 26 14.41 -4.46 -16.71
N GLY A 27 13.85 -5.66 -16.89
CA GLY A 27 14.54 -6.84 -17.44
C GLY A 27 14.26 -7.09 -18.93
N GLY A 28 13.70 -6.12 -19.66
CA GLY A 28 13.29 -6.23 -21.06
C GLY A 28 11.88 -6.81 -21.21
N PHE A 29 11.73 -8.12 -20.93
CA PHE A 29 10.44 -8.83 -21.06
C PHE A 29 9.59 -8.82 -19.78
N ALA A 30 10.21 -8.52 -18.64
CA ALA A 30 9.62 -8.48 -17.31
C ALA A 30 10.18 -7.30 -16.51
N PHE A 31 9.50 -6.93 -15.43
CA PHE A 31 10.08 -6.13 -14.36
C PHE A 31 10.48 -7.03 -13.19
N TRP A 32 11.63 -6.75 -12.61
CA TRP A 32 12.10 -7.34 -11.35
C TRP A 32 11.85 -6.35 -10.23
N VAL A 33 11.21 -6.79 -9.16
CA VAL A 33 10.89 -5.95 -8.00
C VAL A 33 11.65 -6.45 -6.79
N ASP A 34 12.48 -5.57 -6.24
CA ASP A 34 13.11 -5.76 -4.95
C ASP A 34 12.08 -5.64 -3.82
N THR A 35 12.00 -6.69 -2.99
CA THR A 35 11.05 -6.84 -1.89
C THR A 35 11.66 -6.47 -0.52
N GLN A 36 12.91 -6.00 -0.49
CA GLN A 36 13.56 -5.55 0.74
C GLN A 36 12.85 -4.34 1.37
N PRO A 37 12.90 -4.14 2.69
CA PRO A 37 12.23 -3.01 3.32
C PRO A 37 12.93 -1.68 3.00
N ASP A 38 12.25 -0.56 3.24
CA ASP A 38 12.81 0.76 2.92
C ASP A 38 14.11 1.06 3.67
N ASP A 39 14.23 0.60 4.91
CA ASP A 39 15.45 0.80 5.71
C ASP A 39 16.68 0.12 5.09
N TYR A 40 16.49 -1.01 4.37
CA TYR A 40 17.56 -1.63 3.60
C TYR A 40 18.03 -0.71 2.48
N HIS A 41 17.09 -0.08 1.75
CA HIS A 41 17.39 0.89 0.70
C HIS A 41 17.94 2.22 1.21
N ASP A 42 17.77 2.53 2.49
CA ASP A 42 18.40 3.67 3.16
C ASP A 42 19.83 3.37 3.64
N GLY A 43 20.33 2.15 3.41
CA GLY A 43 21.69 1.76 3.73
C GLY A 43 21.84 1.07 5.08
N HIS A 44 20.75 0.55 5.67
CA HIS A 44 20.82 -0.32 6.84
C HIS A 44 20.81 -1.80 6.42
N PRO A 45 21.97 -2.42 6.13
CA PRO A 45 22.03 -3.79 5.60
C PRO A 45 21.42 -4.83 6.55
N ASN A 46 21.38 -4.54 7.87
CA ASN A 46 20.78 -5.42 8.87
C ASN A 46 19.24 -5.45 8.81
N ALA A 47 18.61 -4.54 8.07
CA ALA A 47 17.16 -4.56 7.84
C ALA A 47 16.74 -5.56 6.76
N MET A 48 17.70 -6.24 6.12
CA MET A 48 17.41 -7.21 5.06
C MET A 48 16.48 -8.33 5.56
N THR A 49 15.40 -8.58 4.82
CA THR A 49 14.51 -9.72 5.04
C THR A 49 15.11 -10.96 4.37
N TYR A 50 15.63 -11.88 5.18
CA TYR A 50 16.15 -13.16 4.72
C TYR A 50 15.01 -14.08 4.24
N GLY A 51 15.24 -14.81 3.15
CA GLY A 51 14.27 -15.76 2.60
C GLY A 51 13.27 -15.16 1.60
N ASN A 52 13.04 -13.85 1.61
CA ASN A 52 12.25 -13.16 0.59
C ASN A 52 13.12 -12.88 -0.64
N GLY A 53 12.79 -13.53 -1.75
CA GLY A 53 13.37 -13.21 -3.04
C GLY A 53 12.63 -12.05 -3.73
N PRO A 54 13.15 -11.57 -4.88
CA PRO A 54 12.48 -10.56 -5.67
C PRO A 54 11.18 -11.12 -6.28
N CYS A 55 10.28 -10.22 -6.66
CA CYS A 55 9.14 -10.56 -7.51
C CYS A 55 9.51 -10.40 -8.98
N VAL A 56 8.89 -11.19 -9.85
CA VAL A 56 8.95 -11.02 -11.30
C VAL A 56 7.57 -10.69 -11.83
N ILE A 57 7.48 -9.67 -12.69
CA ILE A 57 6.24 -9.19 -13.30
C ILE A 57 6.38 -9.29 -14.82
N VAL A 58 5.63 -10.16 -15.48
CA VAL A 58 5.70 -10.31 -16.94
C VAL A 58 4.96 -9.16 -17.63
N LYS A 59 5.67 -8.31 -18.38
CA LYS A 59 5.09 -7.08 -18.96
C LYS A 59 3.91 -7.32 -19.89
N ARG A 60 3.89 -8.46 -20.58
CA ARG A 60 2.83 -8.77 -21.54
C ARG A 60 1.50 -9.07 -20.86
N THR A 61 1.53 -9.71 -19.71
CA THR A 61 0.33 -10.23 -19.03
C THR A 61 0.03 -9.53 -17.72
N GLY A 62 1.02 -8.88 -17.10
CA GLY A 62 0.92 -8.32 -15.76
C GLY A 62 0.99 -9.37 -14.65
N ASP A 63 1.27 -10.64 -14.99
CA ASP A 63 1.37 -11.74 -14.04
C ASP A 63 2.59 -11.57 -13.12
N VAL A 64 2.39 -11.87 -11.85
CA VAL A 64 3.37 -11.69 -10.79
C VAL A 64 3.66 -13.04 -10.14
N TRP A 65 4.95 -13.31 -9.93
CA TRP A 65 5.41 -14.42 -9.10
C TRP A 65 6.37 -13.92 -8.03
N HIS A 66 6.13 -14.33 -6.79
CA HIS A 66 6.98 -14.13 -5.64
C HIS A 66 7.99 -15.28 -5.61
N LEU A 67 9.27 -14.93 -5.66
CA LEU A 67 10.33 -15.91 -5.68
C LEU A 67 10.90 -16.03 -4.27
N ALA A 68 11.28 -17.25 -3.89
CA ALA A 68 11.99 -17.46 -2.64
C ALA A 68 13.48 -17.16 -2.84
N SER A 69 14.15 -16.71 -1.78
CA SER A 69 15.61 -16.56 -1.79
C SER A 69 16.26 -17.92 -1.49
N ASN A 70 16.16 -18.85 -2.45
CA ASN A 70 16.76 -20.20 -2.36
C ASN A 70 17.55 -20.55 -3.64
N PRO A 71 18.48 -21.53 -3.57
CA PRO A 71 19.31 -21.90 -4.71
C PRO A 71 18.52 -22.34 -5.95
N ASP A 72 17.38 -23.00 -5.74
CA ASP A 72 16.52 -23.50 -6.83
C ASP A 72 15.87 -22.37 -7.63
N SER A 73 15.71 -21.19 -7.03
CA SER A 73 15.16 -19.99 -7.68
C SER A 73 16.22 -19.19 -8.45
N LEU A 74 17.51 -19.41 -8.22
CA LEU A 74 18.59 -18.65 -8.88
C LEU A 74 18.53 -18.68 -10.42
N PRO A 75 18.25 -19.83 -11.08
CA PRO A 75 18.13 -19.86 -12.53
C PRO A 75 16.99 -19.00 -13.07
N ILE A 76 15.94 -18.74 -12.27
CA ILE A 76 14.78 -17.93 -12.66
C ILE A 76 15.22 -16.48 -12.86
N TYR A 77 16.08 -15.94 -11.97
CA TYR A 77 16.60 -14.57 -12.06
C TYR A 77 17.42 -14.30 -13.33
N GLY A 78 17.98 -15.35 -13.93
CA GLY A 78 18.78 -15.27 -15.15
C GLY A 78 17.97 -15.29 -16.45
N ALA A 79 16.65 -15.52 -16.39
CA ALA A 79 15.82 -15.63 -17.58
C ALA A 79 15.85 -14.35 -18.42
N ARG A 80 15.96 -14.48 -19.76
CA ARG A 80 15.99 -13.35 -20.70
C ARG A 80 14.73 -13.22 -21.56
N SER A 81 13.79 -14.15 -21.41
CA SER A 81 12.48 -14.11 -22.07
C SER A 81 11.42 -14.85 -21.27
N ALA A 82 10.14 -14.60 -21.58
CA ALA A 82 9.02 -15.30 -20.94
C ALA A 82 9.08 -16.82 -21.15
N LYS A 83 9.60 -17.28 -22.31
CA LYS A 83 9.77 -18.70 -22.59
C LYS A 83 10.84 -19.32 -21.69
N GLU A 84 11.94 -18.60 -21.49
CA GLU A 84 12.99 -19.04 -20.57
C GLU A 84 12.54 -19.03 -19.12
N LEU A 85 11.82 -17.97 -18.71
CA LEU A 85 11.22 -17.86 -17.38
C LEU A 85 10.32 -19.06 -17.09
N ALA A 86 9.39 -19.38 -18.00
CA ALA A 86 8.51 -20.53 -17.82
C ALA A 86 9.26 -21.87 -17.74
N ARG A 87 10.37 -22.02 -18.50
CA ARG A 87 11.22 -23.20 -18.44
C ARG A 87 11.96 -23.31 -17.10
N THR A 88 12.56 -22.23 -16.61
CA THR A 88 13.30 -22.21 -15.34
C THR A 88 12.37 -22.37 -14.14
N MET A 89 11.18 -21.79 -14.18
CA MET A 89 10.15 -21.99 -13.15
C MET A 89 9.74 -23.45 -13.02
N ARG A 90 9.48 -24.14 -14.14
CA ARG A 90 9.17 -25.59 -14.12
C ARG A 90 10.33 -26.41 -13.58
N ALA A 91 11.57 -26.07 -13.92
CA ALA A 91 12.75 -26.74 -13.39
C ALA A 91 12.90 -26.55 -11.87
N ALA A 92 12.45 -25.40 -11.35
CA ALA A 92 12.40 -25.10 -9.93
C ALA A 92 11.12 -25.62 -9.22
N GLY A 93 10.29 -26.41 -9.91
CA GLY A 93 9.04 -26.94 -9.35
C GLY A 93 7.88 -25.94 -9.25
N MET A 94 8.02 -24.74 -9.80
CA MET A 94 6.96 -23.73 -9.87
C MET A 94 6.06 -23.93 -11.10
N ASN A 95 4.78 -23.58 -10.99
CA ASN A 95 3.86 -23.59 -12.11
C ASN A 95 3.81 -22.21 -12.80
N PRO A 96 4.37 -22.04 -14.01
CA PRO A 96 4.39 -20.75 -14.69
C PRO A 96 3.03 -20.31 -15.25
N ASN A 97 1.98 -21.12 -15.11
CA ASN A 97 0.63 -20.79 -15.55
C ASN A 97 -0.28 -20.37 -14.38
N ILE A 98 0.22 -20.40 -13.15
CA ILE A 98 -0.52 -19.99 -11.95
C ILE A 98 0.29 -18.86 -11.30
N PRO A 99 0.03 -17.60 -11.67
CA PRO A 99 0.63 -16.47 -10.98
C PRO A 99 0.06 -16.33 -9.56
N ASP A 100 0.83 -15.70 -8.67
CA ASP A 100 0.35 -15.38 -7.33
C ASP A 100 -0.68 -14.24 -7.38
N GLU A 101 -0.49 -13.32 -8.33
CA GLU A 101 -1.42 -12.23 -8.63
C GLU A 101 -1.19 -11.70 -10.06
N THR A 102 -2.12 -10.85 -10.54
CA THR A 102 -1.99 -10.18 -11.83
C THR A 102 -2.27 -8.69 -11.65
N ILE A 103 -1.30 -7.84 -12.01
CA ILE A 103 -1.38 -6.38 -11.87
C ILE A 103 -2.59 -5.81 -12.62
N GLY A 104 -2.97 -6.41 -13.76
CA GLY A 104 -4.17 -5.98 -14.50
C GLY A 104 -5.47 -6.10 -13.69
N GLY A 105 -5.60 -7.10 -12.81
CA GLY A 105 -6.73 -7.18 -11.87
C GLY A 105 -6.55 -6.18 -10.72
N THR A 106 -5.35 -6.13 -10.15
CA THR A 106 -5.02 -5.22 -9.05
C THR A 106 -5.17 -3.74 -9.44
N LEU A 107 -4.89 -3.34 -10.68
CA LEU A 107 -5.05 -1.96 -11.17
C LEU A 107 -6.44 -1.68 -11.76
N ALA A 108 -7.14 -2.66 -12.32
CA ALA A 108 -8.50 -2.47 -12.85
C ALA A 108 -9.53 -2.28 -11.72
N ASP A 109 -9.28 -2.85 -10.54
CA ASP A 109 -10.08 -2.62 -9.33
C ASP A 109 -9.77 -1.26 -8.66
N LEU A 110 -8.90 -0.45 -9.28
CA LEU A 110 -8.42 0.80 -8.71
C LEU A 110 -8.81 1.96 -9.65
N PRO A 111 -9.68 2.89 -9.19
CA PRO A 111 -10.02 4.06 -9.99
C PRO A 111 -8.79 4.93 -10.25
N ASP A 112 -8.82 5.67 -11.36
CA ASP A 112 -7.77 6.55 -11.89
C ASP A 112 -7.02 7.33 -10.77
N PRO A 113 -5.68 7.40 -10.76
CA PRO A 113 -4.89 8.17 -9.81
C PRO A 113 -5.31 9.63 -9.62
N ALA A 114 -5.79 10.32 -10.66
CA ALA A 114 -6.33 11.67 -10.57
C ALA A 114 -7.76 11.69 -10.01
N ALA A 115 -8.58 10.69 -10.35
CA ALA A 115 -9.89 10.48 -9.75
C ALA A 115 -9.80 10.13 -8.26
N ARG A 116 -8.76 9.41 -7.81
CA ARG A 116 -8.51 9.04 -6.40
C ARG A 116 -8.36 10.23 -5.46
N LYS A 117 -7.71 11.32 -5.88
CA LYS A 117 -7.57 12.49 -4.98
C LYS A 117 -8.91 13.20 -4.79
N VAL A 118 -9.69 13.31 -5.85
CA VAL A 118 -10.97 14.03 -5.83
C VAL A 118 -12.07 13.16 -5.20
N ASP A 119 -12.12 11.87 -5.51
CA ASP A 119 -13.16 10.94 -5.01
C ASP A 119 -12.95 10.54 -3.56
N HIS A 120 -11.72 10.26 -3.11
CA HIS A 120 -11.53 9.95 -1.69
C HIS A 120 -11.72 11.17 -0.80
N HIS A 121 -11.30 12.35 -1.25
CA HIS A 121 -11.58 13.59 -0.52
C HIS A 121 -13.09 13.89 -0.52
N ALA A 122 -13.78 13.78 -1.66
CA ALA A 122 -15.22 14.00 -1.73
C ALA A 122 -16.03 12.93 -0.95
N HIS A 123 -15.62 11.66 -0.97
CA HIS A 123 -16.22 10.61 -0.14
C HIS A 123 -15.96 10.82 1.34
N LEU A 124 -14.77 11.26 1.71
CA LEU A 124 -14.46 11.64 3.08
C LEU A 124 -15.33 12.81 3.54
N VAL A 125 -15.43 13.88 2.75
CA VAL A 125 -16.29 15.03 3.05
C VAL A 125 -17.75 14.61 3.17
N ARG A 126 -18.28 13.80 2.23
CA ARG A 126 -19.65 13.26 2.30
C ARG A 126 -19.87 12.39 3.55
N TRP A 127 -18.90 11.54 3.89
CA TRP A 127 -18.96 10.69 5.08
C TRP A 127 -18.93 11.52 6.36
N LEU A 128 -18.06 12.52 6.45
CA LEU A 128 -18.01 13.46 7.56
C LEU A 128 -19.34 14.19 7.72
N SER A 129 -19.91 14.73 6.63
CA SER A 129 -21.23 15.38 6.65
C SER A 129 -22.36 14.43 7.07
N SER A 130 -22.36 13.18 6.61
CA SER A 130 -23.35 12.18 7.05
C SER A 130 -23.24 11.82 8.53
N ASN A 131 -22.06 12.02 9.12
CA ASN A 131 -21.80 11.86 10.55
C ASN A 131 -21.94 13.18 11.33
N GLY A 132 -22.52 14.22 10.72
CA GLY A 132 -22.83 15.49 11.37
C GLY A 132 -21.67 16.49 11.46
N TRP A 133 -20.54 16.23 10.79
CA TRP A 133 -19.42 17.16 10.75
C TRP A 133 -19.62 18.22 9.66
N GLN A 134 -19.57 19.49 10.04
CA GLN A 134 -19.64 20.63 9.12
C GLN A 134 -18.23 20.99 8.62
N GLU A 135 -18.11 21.50 7.38
CA GLU A 135 -16.79 21.79 6.76
C GLU A 135 -15.95 22.81 7.54
N ASP A 136 -16.58 23.75 8.25
CA ASP A 136 -15.90 24.72 9.11
C ASP A 136 -15.42 24.12 10.44
N ALA A 137 -15.94 22.94 10.81
CA ALA A 137 -15.62 22.24 12.04
C ALA A 137 -14.39 21.32 11.93
N TYR A 138 -13.72 21.25 10.78
CA TYR A 138 -12.51 20.44 10.62
C TYR A 138 -11.56 20.93 9.51
N ARG A 139 -10.31 20.48 9.60
CA ARG A 139 -9.27 20.55 8.57
C ARG A 139 -8.93 19.14 8.12
N ILE A 140 -8.73 18.93 6.81
CA ILE A 140 -8.20 17.67 6.29
C ILE A 140 -6.73 17.88 5.90
N ASP A 141 -5.83 17.19 6.59
CA ASP A 141 -4.43 17.06 6.17
C ASP A 141 -4.30 15.82 5.27
N ASP A 142 -4.00 16.05 3.99
CA ASP A 142 -3.75 15.00 3.02
C ASP A 142 -2.31 14.47 3.15
N ARG A 143 -2.17 13.22 3.61
CA ARG A 143 -0.89 12.52 3.72
C ARG A 143 -0.76 11.42 2.69
N VAL A 144 0.46 10.97 2.49
CA VAL A 144 0.80 9.91 1.53
C VAL A 144 -0.08 8.66 1.69
N PHE A 145 -0.29 8.17 2.92
CA PHE A 145 -1.02 6.92 3.18
C PHE A 145 -2.41 7.13 3.85
N ALA A 146 -2.71 8.33 4.33
CA ALA A 146 -3.93 8.60 5.10
C ALA A 146 -4.45 10.02 4.87
N PHE A 147 -5.75 10.23 5.10
CA PHE A 147 -6.27 11.56 5.42
C PHE A 147 -6.32 11.71 6.93
N VAL A 148 -5.94 12.87 7.44
CA VAL A 148 -6.03 13.20 8.86
C VAL A 148 -7.04 14.32 9.03
N VAL A 149 -8.19 14.01 9.62
CA VAL A 149 -9.24 15.00 9.89
C VAL A 149 -9.01 15.56 11.28
N VAL A 150 -8.80 16.87 11.36
CA VAL A 150 -8.48 17.61 12.59
C VAL A 150 -9.65 18.52 12.94
N PRO A 151 -10.29 18.38 14.11
CA PRO A 151 -11.38 19.26 14.51
C PRO A 151 -10.95 20.73 14.63
N THR A 152 -11.84 21.66 14.28
CA THR A 152 -11.64 23.11 14.39
C THR A 152 -12.79 23.75 15.18
N PRO A 153 -12.52 24.54 16.26
CA PRO A 153 -11.23 24.61 16.96
C PRO A 153 -10.85 23.23 17.50
N GLU A 154 -9.58 23.01 17.87
CA GLU A 154 -9.15 21.74 18.48
C GLU A 154 -10.01 21.48 19.73
N ILE A 155 -11.05 20.66 19.59
CA ILE A 155 -11.97 20.37 20.69
C ILE A 155 -11.24 19.42 21.64
N SER A 156 -10.88 19.92 22.81
CA SER A 156 -10.38 19.13 23.93
C SER A 156 -11.26 17.89 24.15
N GLY A 157 -10.76 16.72 23.77
CA GLY A 157 -11.45 15.43 23.95
C GLY A 157 -11.65 14.63 22.67
N ASN A 158 -11.75 15.28 21.51
CA ASN A 158 -11.89 14.61 20.21
C ASN A 158 -10.56 14.65 19.47
N GLY A 159 -9.92 13.49 19.36
CA GLY A 159 -8.70 13.32 18.57
C GLY A 159 -8.91 13.51 17.07
N PRO A 160 -7.81 13.61 16.31
CA PRO A 160 -7.84 13.50 14.87
C PRO A 160 -8.42 12.14 14.46
N ILE A 161 -9.10 12.14 13.33
CA ILE A 161 -9.56 10.92 12.68
C ILE A 161 -8.54 10.57 11.61
N PHE A 162 -8.00 9.36 11.68
CA PHE A 162 -7.11 8.84 10.65
C PHE A 162 -7.88 7.95 9.70
N VAL A 163 -7.83 8.26 8.42
CA VAL A 163 -8.47 7.48 7.36
C VAL A 163 -7.38 6.91 6.47
N VAL A 164 -7.10 5.61 6.62
CA VAL A 164 -6.09 4.93 5.81
C VAL A 164 -6.62 4.75 4.40
N LYS A 165 -5.96 5.38 3.43
CA LYS A 165 -6.46 5.47 2.04
C LYS A 165 -6.63 4.11 1.38
N ARG A 166 -5.69 3.19 1.62
CA ARG A 166 -5.69 1.84 1.04
C ARG A 166 -6.89 1.01 1.48
N THR A 167 -7.27 1.11 2.76
CA THR A 167 -8.30 0.27 3.36
C THR A 167 -9.64 0.98 3.53
N ALA A 168 -9.67 2.29 3.27
CA ALA A 168 -10.74 3.20 3.70
C ALA A 168 -11.05 3.08 5.21
N GLY A 169 -10.11 2.56 6.00
CA GLY A 169 -10.29 2.28 7.41
C GLY A 169 -10.17 3.55 8.25
N VAL A 170 -11.17 3.80 9.07
CA VAL A 170 -11.30 4.97 9.95
C VAL A 170 -10.85 4.60 11.36
N TRP A 171 -9.95 5.40 11.91
CA TRP A 171 -9.39 5.24 13.24
C TRP A 171 -9.63 6.49 14.07
N TYR A 172 -10.42 6.33 15.13
CA TYR A 172 -10.65 7.34 16.16
C TYR A 172 -9.60 7.20 17.25
N LEU A 173 -8.65 8.13 17.30
CA LEU A 173 -7.47 8.02 18.17
C LEU A 173 -7.62 8.76 19.50
N GLY A 174 -8.72 9.51 19.68
CA GLY A 174 -9.00 10.27 20.90
C GLY A 174 -7.96 11.35 21.21
N SER A 175 -8.06 11.98 22.38
CA SER A 175 -7.18 13.09 22.78
C SER A 175 -5.81 12.65 23.34
N SER A 176 -5.43 11.38 23.21
CA SER A 176 -4.17 10.90 23.78
C SER A 176 -2.96 11.53 23.07
N PRO A 177 -2.12 12.31 23.77
CA PRO A 177 -0.96 12.96 23.15
C PRO A 177 0.06 11.95 22.59
N ALA A 178 0.16 10.77 23.20
CA ALA A 178 1.03 9.70 22.73
C ALA A 178 0.56 9.12 21.40
N VAL A 179 -0.75 8.90 21.24
CA VAL A 179 -1.33 8.44 19.97
C VAL A 179 -1.20 9.52 18.90
N HIS A 180 -1.44 10.79 19.26
CA HIS A 180 -1.24 11.92 18.33
C HIS A 180 0.20 11.98 17.85
N ALA A 181 1.18 12.02 18.75
CA ALA A 181 2.59 12.11 18.38
C ALA A 181 3.03 10.95 17.49
N ALA A 182 2.59 9.73 17.81
CA ALA A 182 2.97 8.54 17.07
C ALA A 182 2.27 8.46 15.70
N ALA A 183 0.98 8.78 15.61
CA ALA A 183 0.23 8.76 14.35
C ALA A 183 0.56 9.93 13.42
N TYR A 184 0.81 11.13 13.97
CA TYR A 184 1.31 12.27 13.20
C TYR A 184 2.77 12.10 12.78
N GLY A 185 3.57 11.34 13.51
CA GLY A 185 4.95 11.01 13.15
C GLY A 185 5.07 9.94 12.07
N ALA A 186 4.04 9.10 11.89
CA ALA A 186 4.04 8.02 10.92
C ALA A 186 4.16 8.54 9.49
N ARG A 187 5.13 7.97 8.75
CA ARG A 187 5.41 8.28 7.34
C ARG A 187 4.75 7.28 6.39
N GLY A 188 4.22 6.18 6.92
CA GLY A 188 3.53 5.14 6.17
C GLY A 188 2.57 4.34 7.04
N GLU A 189 1.76 3.50 6.38
CA GLU A 189 0.71 2.70 7.02
C GLU A 189 1.26 1.70 8.06
N ALA A 190 2.42 1.08 7.79
CA ALA A 190 3.06 0.16 8.72
C ALA A 190 3.54 0.85 10.01
N GLU A 191 4.16 2.03 9.88
CA GLU A 191 4.57 2.85 11.02
C GLU A 191 3.35 3.32 11.82
N PHE A 192 2.27 3.67 11.14
CA PHE A 192 1.01 4.02 11.78
C PHE A 192 0.42 2.87 12.60
N TYR A 193 0.38 1.65 12.08
CA TYR A 193 -0.14 0.51 12.85
C TYR A 193 0.80 0.08 13.98
N ALA A 194 2.11 0.15 13.79
CA ALA A 194 3.07 -0.11 14.87
C ALA A 194 2.90 0.91 16.01
N ALA A 195 2.76 2.20 15.65
CA ALA A 195 2.42 3.27 16.59
C ALA A 195 1.08 3.00 17.30
N LEU A 196 0.04 2.62 16.55
CA LEU A 196 -1.27 2.31 17.11
C LEU A 196 -1.22 1.16 18.11
N LEU A 197 -0.57 0.05 17.77
CA LEU A 197 -0.39 -1.11 18.63
C LEU A 197 0.43 -0.80 19.88
N SER A 198 1.37 0.15 19.81
CA SER A 198 2.18 0.54 20.98
C SER A 198 1.37 1.27 22.05
N VAL A 199 0.28 1.93 21.66
CA VAL A 199 -0.58 2.71 22.58
C VAL A 199 -1.91 2.01 22.85
N VAL A 200 -2.40 1.22 21.89
CA VAL A 200 -3.62 0.40 21.98
C VAL A 200 -3.24 -1.04 21.59
N PRO A 201 -2.68 -1.83 22.51
CA PRO A 201 -2.18 -3.18 22.19
C PRO A 201 -3.23 -4.16 21.70
N GLN A 202 -4.52 -3.85 21.93
CA GLN A 202 -5.66 -4.66 21.52
C GLN A 202 -6.20 -4.30 20.13
N ALA A 203 -5.68 -3.24 19.49
CA ALA A 203 -6.14 -2.83 18.16
C ALA A 203 -5.75 -3.91 17.14
N ASP A 204 -6.68 -4.35 16.29
CA ASP A 204 -6.37 -5.19 15.13
C ASP A 204 -6.30 -4.29 13.89
N PRO A 205 -5.13 -4.10 13.25
CA PRO A 205 -4.99 -3.28 12.03
C PRO A 205 -5.96 -3.64 10.89
N ARG A 206 -6.55 -4.84 10.92
CA ARG A 206 -7.55 -5.31 9.93
C ARG A 206 -8.98 -4.89 10.28
N GLN A 207 -9.23 -4.46 11.52
CA GLN A 207 -10.52 -4.08 12.07
C GLN A 207 -10.50 -2.60 12.49
N PRO A 208 -10.57 -1.65 11.54
CA PRO A 208 -10.72 -0.24 11.87
C PRO A 208 -12.04 -0.01 12.59
N HIS A 209 -12.16 1.12 13.32
CA HIS A 209 -13.38 1.45 14.05
C HIS A 209 -14.58 1.69 13.12
N ASP A 210 -14.31 2.20 11.92
CA ASP A 210 -15.30 2.37 10.86
C ASP A 210 -14.64 2.23 9.48
N ARG A 211 -15.43 2.23 8.40
CA ARG A 211 -14.95 2.24 7.02
C ARG A 211 -15.74 3.24 6.19
N ILE A 212 -15.03 4.05 5.41
CA ILE A 212 -15.69 4.91 4.42
C ILE A 212 -16.22 4.01 3.31
N PRO A 213 -17.52 4.07 2.97
CA PRO A 213 -18.08 3.33 1.86
C PRO A 213 -17.33 3.65 0.56
N GLN A 214 -16.90 2.61 -0.16
CA GLN A 214 -16.18 2.78 -1.43
C GLN A 214 -17.10 3.26 -2.56
N SER A 215 -18.41 3.05 -2.42
CA SER A 215 -19.45 3.68 -3.20
C SER A 215 -20.45 4.36 -2.26
N TYR A 216 -20.64 5.66 -2.42
CA TYR A 216 -21.93 6.27 -2.09
C TYR A 216 -22.81 6.04 -3.32
N GLU A 217 -23.38 4.84 -3.45
CA GLU A 217 -24.53 4.71 -4.34
C GLU A 217 -25.61 5.67 -3.82
N ASN A 218 -26.01 6.55 -4.71
CA ASN A 218 -26.88 7.69 -4.48
C ASN A 218 -28.11 7.29 -3.65
N PRO A 219 -28.32 7.80 -2.42
CA PRO A 219 -29.54 7.57 -1.68
C PRO A 219 -30.62 8.57 -2.12
N PHE A 220 -30.86 8.70 -3.43
CA PHE A 220 -32.02 9.40 -4.02
C PHE A 220 -32.32 8.84 -5.41
#